data_AF-A0A812T1V0-F1
#
_entry.id   AF-A0A812T1V0-F1
#
_cell.length_a   1.000
_cell.length_b   1.000
_cell.length_c   1.000
_cell.angle_alpha   90.00
_cell.angle_beta   90.00
_cell.angle_gamma   90.00
#
_symmetry.space_group_name_H-M   'P 1'
#
loop_
_entity.id
_entity.type
_entity.pdbx_description
1 polymer ?
#
loop_
_entity_poly.entity_id
_entity_poly.type
_entity_poly.pdbx_seq_one_letter_code
_entity_poly.pdbx_strand_id
1 'polypeptide(L)'
;SFFYAAIPPKKRSTAGAAASTKKQKAEASAKAAVAKKDAPLMEAQEALQQEPAAASRVLKRRNTNDEVERKIQSHFPGMTPTQMENNSARTVEPLTMYLQNTRSLNQKELVGLFKAISDTQAMGKENADIAMREGLKCILCNQLDKTFAEELACCRNFVDSCLCRQFLSLRKAGVKPQTWLDSNWSLARLLMEEADLQAVKHSAGNWKAVATHVARLTASSSLGQALFGYAEQLVSSVIFEDKVEKDVADLLTADVTADKVRDVRVACEAYTGDLKRIASLKGLKRHVAINFLQQSVTVTIMDFSLEVHLRLSAALKGLAIQQGQLQRLPYEDWLLPAALEPKIRIQEELLQDAAACRKLAVEMLQSESVNSLQDMAKILEKNSQALCSLDSSFKLELAFLSTSADDLLKATVTRKLLETLPSES
;
A
#
# COMPACT_ATOMS: atom_id res chain seq x y z
N SER A 1 -59.68 -36.63 37.47
CA SER A 1 -60.48 -35.67 38.25
C SER A 1 -59.57 -34.85 39.13
N PHE A 2 -59.62 -33.53 38.96
CA PHE A 2 -59.04 -32.43 39.76
C PHE A 2 -58.00 -32.77 40.84
N PHE A 3 -56.78 -32.24 40.71
CA PHE A 3 -56.05 -31.72 41.86
C PHE A 3 -55.16 -30.51 41.50
N TYR A 4 -55.10 -29.63 42.48
CA TYR A 4 -54.74 -28.22 42.49
C TYR A 4 -53.26 -27.89 42.16
N ALA A 5 -53.08 -26.66 41.66
CA ALA A 5 -51.83 -25.98 41.40
C ALA A 5 -51.03 -25.67 42.69
N ALA A 6 -49.71 -25.90 42.63
CA ALA A 6 -48.74 -25.41 43.61
C ALA A 6 -47.84 -24.35 42.94
N ILE A 7 -47.84 -23.15 43.52
CA ILE A 7 -47.03 -21.99 43.13
C ILE A 7 -45.63 -22.12 43.74
N PRO A 8 -44.53 -22.07 42.96
CA PRO A 8 -43.19 -21.99 43.52
C PRO A 8 -42.79 -20.55 43.93
N PRO A 9 -41.88 -20.39 44.92
CA PRO A 9 -41.62 -19.12 45.58
C PRO A 9 -40.74 -18.15 44.76
N LYS A 10 -41.02 -16.85 44.92
CA LYS A 10 -40.24 -15.72 44.40
C LYS A 10 -38.79 -15.75 44.92
N LYS A 11 -37.82 -15.91 44.02
CA LYS A 11 -36.40 -15.64 44.30
C LYS A 11 -36.17 -14.13 44.44
N ARG A 12 -35.64 -13.72 45.60
CA ARG A 12 -35.15 -12.36 45.87
C ARG A 12 -33.96 -12.03 44.98
N SER A 13 -34.04 -10.85 44.38
CA SER A 13 -33.00 -10.14 43.63
C SER A 13 -31.73 -9.93 44.46
N THR A 14 -30.58 -10.32 43.89
CA THR A 14 -29.23 -9.95 44.34
C THR A 14 -28.63 -8.89 43.40
N ALA A 15 -29.30 -7.76 43.24
CA ALA A 15 -28.80 -6.61 42.46
C ALA A 15 -27.87 -5.66 43.26
N GLY A 16 -27.24 -6.13 44.35
CA GLY A 16 -26.44 -5.30 45.26
C GLY A 16 -24.91 -5.40 45.12
N ALA A 17 -24.38 -6.43 44.46
CA ALA A 17 -22.93 -6.70 44.46
C ALA A 17 -22.17 -6.14 43.23
N ALA A 18 -22.87 -5.86 42.12
CA ALA A 18 -22.23 -5.44 40.86
C ALA A 18 -21.94 -3.92 40.77
N ALA A 19 -22.52 -3.10 41.64
CA ALA A 19 -22.33 -1.65 41.63
C ALA A 19 -21.08 -1.19 42.41
N SER A 20 -20.62 -1.98 43.38
CA SER A 20 -19.42 -1.66 44.19
C SER A 20 -18.12 -1.87 43.40
N THR A 21 -18.05 -2.93 42.58
CA THR A 21 -16.85 -3.27 41.81
C THR A 21 -16.61 -2.34 40.62
N LYS A 22 -17.66 -1.74 40.03
CA LYS A 22 -17.52 -0.75 38.96
C LYS A 22 -16.98 0.60 39.45
N LYS A 23 -17.30 1.00 40.68
CA LYS A 23 -16.80 2.27 41.26
C LYS A 23 -15.32 2.18 41.63
N GLN A 24 -14.89 1.06 42.21
CA GLN A 24 -13.47 0.83 42.54
C GLN A 24 -12.57 0.68 41.30
N LYS A 25 -13.07 0.10 40.21
CA LYS A 25 -12.31 -0.02 38.95
C LYS A 25 -12.19 1.32 38.19
N ALA A 26 -13.19 2.21 38.32
CA ALA A 26 -13.14 3.56 37.77
C ALA A 26 -12.18 4.49 38.55
N GLU A 27 -12.12 4.38 39.89
CA GLU A 27 -11.18 5.15 40.71
C GLU A 27 -9.71 4.71 40.51
N ALA A 28 -9.46 3.41 40.32
CA ALA A 28 -8.13 2.91 39.99
C ALA A 28 -7.66 3.35 38.59
N SER A 29 -8.58 3.41 37.61
CA SER A 29 -8.27 3.89 36.26
C SER A 29 -8.05 5.41 36.21
N ALA A 30 -8.72 6.18 37.05
CA ALA A 30 -8.52 7.63 37.15
C ALA A 30 -7.18 7.98 37.83
N LYS A 31 -6.78 7.25 38.88
CA LYS A 31 -5.45 7.43 39.51
C LYS A 31 -4.29 7.02 38.60
N ALA A 32 -4.46 5.99 37.77
CA ALA A 32 -3.47 5.61 36.76
C ALA A 32 -3.36 6.61 35.59
N ALA A 33 -4.43 7.35 35.27
CA ALA A 33 -4.43 8.38 34.24
C ALA A 33 -3.78 9.70 34.71
N VAL A 34 -3.87 10.02 36.01
CA VAL A 34 -3.18 11.19 36.60
C VAL A 34 -1.68 10.92 36.74
N ALA A 35 -1.27 9.69 37.11
CA ALA A 35 0.15 9.31 37.19
C ALA A 35 0.88 9.27 35.82
N LYS A 36 0.14 9.16 34.70
CA LYS A 36 0.71 9.22 33.33
C LYS A 36 0.86 10.64 32.78
N LYS A 37 0.33 11.66 33.46
CA LYS A 37 0.38 13.05 32.99
C LYS A 37 1.61 13.82 33.46
N ASP A 38 2.30 13.33 34.49
CA ASP A 38 3.53 13.93 35.04
C ASP A 38 4.83 13.22 34.60
N ALA A 39 4.74 12.07 33.94
CA ALA A 39 5.87 11.39 33.31
C ALA A 39 6.57 12.21 32.19
N PRO A 40 5.88 12.99 31.32
CA PRO A 40 6.54 13.68 30.22
C PRO A 40 7.29 14.95 30.63
N LEU A 41 7.21 15.40 31.89
CA LEU A 41 7.95 16.57 32.37
C LEU A 41 9.35 16.22 32.91
N MET A 42 9.51 15.02 33.50
CA MET A 42 10.81 14.52 33.98
C MET A 42 11.67 13.99 32.82
N GLU A 43 11.08 13.28 31.85
CA GLU A 43 11.81 12.86 30.63
C GLU A 43 12.23 14.06 29.76
N ALA A 44 11.46 15.16 29.76
CA ALA A 44 11.85 16.39 29.06
C ALA A 44 13.00 17.15 29.78
N GLN A 45 13.10 17.06 31.11
CA GLN A 45 14.22 17.63 31.87
C GLN A 45 15.50 16.78 31.79
N GLU A 46 15.40 15.46 31.68
CA GLU A 46 16.54 14.57 31.39
C GLU A 46 17.00 14.68 29.93
N ALA A 47 16.08 14.82 28.96
CA ALA A 47 16.42 15.03 27.55
C ALA A 47 17.14 16.37 27.29
N LEU A 48 16.87 17.41 28.10
CA LEU A 48 17.61 18.68 28.03
C LEU A 48 19.03 18.60 28.60
N GLN A 49 19.37 17.55 29.36
CA GLN A 49 20.72 17.34 29.90
C GLN A 49 21.57 16.36 29.07
N GLN A 50 20.98 15.64 28.09
CA GLN A 50 21.68 14.58 27.34
C GLN A 50 22.01 14.88 25.85
N GLU A 51 21.69 16.06 25.29
CA GLU A 51 22.11 16.41 23.92
C GLU A 51 23.00 17.68 23.82
N PRO A 52 24.26 17.63 24.28
CA PRO A 52 25.25 18.66 23.92
C PRO A 52 25.54 18.69 22.40
N ALA A 53 25.21 17.61 21.67
CA ALA A 53 25.44 17.49 20.23
C ALA A 53 24.43 18.28 19.37
N ALA A 54 23.17 18.40 19.78
CA ALA A 54 22.16 19.16 19.04
C ALA A 54 22.37 20.68 19.20
N ALA A 55 22.67 21.14 20.42
CA ALA A 55 23.07 22.53 20.67
C ALA A 55 24.37 22.89 19.93
N SER A 56 25.34 21.97 19.87
CA SER A 56 26.57 22.15 19.08
C SER A 56 26.30 22.20 17.56
N ARG A 57 25.33 21.45 17.04
CA ARG A 57 24.90 21.54 15.62
C ARG A 57 24.17 22.85 15.31
N VAL A 58 23.36 23.36 16.23
CA VAL A 58 22.69 24.66 16.08
C VAL A 58 23.71 25.81 16.16
N LEU A 59 24.69 25.76 17.08
CA LEU A 59 25.79 26.73 17.12
C LEU A 59 26.71 26.64 15.89
N LYS A 60 27.03 25.43 15.40
CA LYS A 60 27.80 25.26 14.15
C LYS A 60 27.06 25.79 12.92
N ARG A 61 25.73 25.63 12.86
CA ARG A 61 24.88 26.23 11.80
C ARG A 61 24.80 27.75 11.91
N ARG A 62 24.78 28.31 13.12
CA ARG A 62 24.85 29.77 13.34
C ARG A 62 26.21 30.34 12.92
N ASN A 63 27.31 29.73 13.34
CA ASN A 63 28.66 30.19 12.98
C ASN A 63 28.94 30.06 11.47
N THR A 64 28.38 29.06 10.79
CA THR A 64 28.52 28.93 9.33
C THR A 64 27.67 29.95 8.58
N ASN A 65 26.47 30.29 9.07
CA ASN A 65 25.69 31.41 8.52
C ASN A 65 26.40 32.76 8.74
N ASP A 66 26.95 33.00 9.92
CA ASP A 66 27.67 34.24 10.22
C ASP A 66 28.97 34.38 9.38
N GLU A 67 29.65 33.26 9.09
CA GLU A 67 30.84 33.26 8.22
C GLU A 67 30.47 33.47 6.74
N VAL A 68 29.35 32.91 6.29
CA VAL A 68 28.80 33.13 4.94
C VAL A 68 28.35 34.59 4.79
N GLU A 69 27.66 35.16 5.79
CA GLU A 69 27.27 36.57 5.80
C GLU A 69 28.48 37.51 5.78
N ARG A 70 29.56 37.21 6.52
CA ARG A 70 30.81 37.98 6.45
C ARG A 70 31.52 37.88 5.10
N LYS A 71 31.52 36.70 4.46
CA LYS A 71 32.09 36.51 3.11
C LYS A 71 31.27 37.23 2.04
N ILE A 72 29.95 37.31 2.20
CA ILE A 72 29.06 38.06 1.31
C ILE A 72 29.26 39.57 1.49
N GLN A 73 29.34 40.04 2.74
CA GLN A 73 29.61 41.45 3.05
C GLN A 73 31.01 41.91 2.60
N SER A 74 32.00 41.02 2.59
CA SER A 74 33.35 41.35 2.10
C SER A 74 33.42 41.47 0.57
N HIS A 75 32.53 40.79 -0.17
CA HIS A 75 32.46 40.88 -1.63
C HIS A 75 31.58 42.05 -2.11
N PHE A 76 30.65 42.54 -1.28
CA PHE A 76 29.71 43.60 -1.64
C PHE A 76 29.52 44.62 -0.49
N PRO A 77 30.54 45.47 -0.23
CA PRO A 77 30.47 46.44 0.86
C PRO A 77 29.38 47.49 0.59
N GLY A 78 28.35 47.54 1.44
CA GLY A 78 27.32 48.58 1.45
C GLY A 78 25.89 48.16 1.07
N MET A 79 25.68 46.90 0.67
CA MET A 79 24.32 46.38 0.43
C MET A 79 23.74 45.71 1.67
N THR A 80 22.57 46.17 2.12
CA THR A 80 21.84 45.46 3.18
C THR A 80 21.25 44.15 2.65
N PRO A 81 21.03 43.12 3.49
CA PRO A 81 20.38 41.86 3.08
C PRO A 81 19.03 42.10 2.35
N THR A 82 18.28 43.11 2.80
CA THR A 82 17.02 43.56 2.21
C THR A 82 17.18 44.22 0.83
N GLN A 83 18.34 44.82 0.54
CA GLN A 83 18.67 45.36 -0.79
C GLN A 83 19.13 44.25 -1.76
N MET A 84 19.78 43.19 -1.27
CA MET A 84 20.13 42.03 -2.09
C MET A 84 18.90 41.21 -2.48
N GLU A 85 17.96 40.98 -1.57
CA GLU A 85 16.66 40.36 -1.88
C GLU A 85 15.82 41.20 -2.86
N ASN A 86 15.88 42.54 -2.75
CA ASN A 86 15.20 43.43 -3.70
C ASN A 86 15.88 43.50 -5.08
N ASN A 87 17.18 43.22 -5.18
CA ASN A 87 17.87 43.18 -6.47
C ASN A 87 17.66 41.85 -7.21
N SER A 88 17.53 40.73 -6.51
CA SER A 88 17.19 39.45 -7.14
C SER A 88 15.76 39.44 -7.67
N ALA A 89 14.79 40.04 -6.97
CA ALA A 89 13.41 40.15 -7.48
C ALA A 89 13.30 41.00 -8.76
N ARG A 90 14.20 41.97 -8.97
CA ARG A 90 14.21 42.86 -10.15
C ARG A 90 14.77 42.23 -11.43
N THR A 91 15.45 41.08 -11.38
CA THR A 91 16.14 40.51 -12.55
C THR A 91 15.28 39.57 -13.40
N VAL A 92 14.22 38.97 -12.85
CA VAL A 92 13.39 37.99 -13.58
C VAL A 92 12.17 38.60 -14.25
N GLU A 93 11.68 39.73 -13.76
CA GLU A 93 10.49 40.40 -14.30
C GLU A 93 10.65 40.80 -15.78
N PRO A 94 11.77 41.38 -16.25
CA PRO A 94 11.96 41.68 -17.67
C PRO A 94 11.94 40.42 -18.55
N LEU A 95 12.56 39.33 -18.08
CA LEU A 95 12.56 38.04 -18.80
C LEU A 95 11.15 37.44 -18.84
N THR A 96 10.41 37.52 -17.73
CA THR A 96 9.02 37.04 -17.65
C THR A 96 8.13 37.82 -18.62
N MET A 97 8.22 39.15 -18.63
CA MET A 97 7.48 39.99 -19.57
C MET A 97 7.88 39.70 -21.02
N TYR A 98 9.17 39.52 -21.30
CA TYR A 98 9.64 39.13 -22.62
C TYR A 98 9.00 37.81 -23.07
N LEU A 99 9.05 36.78 -22.21
CA LEU A 99 8.49 35.45 -22.51
C LEU A 99 6.98 35.48 -22.72
N GLN A 100 6.26 36.30 -21.97
CA GLN A 100 4.81 36.48 -22.12
C GLN A 100 4.42 37.19 -23.43
N ASN A 101 5.29 38.07 -23.95
CA ASN A 101 5.05 38.82 -25.18
C ASN A 101 5.64 38.15 -26.44
N THR A 102 6.44 37.09 -26.27
CA THR A 102 7.11 36.41 -27.39
C THR A 102 6.14 35.51 -28.15
N ARG A 103 5.92 35.81 -29.43
CA ARG A 103 4.99 35.09 -30.33
C ARG A 103 5.61 33.94 -31.12
N SER A 104 6.93 33.83 -31.11
CA SER A 104 7.67 32.79 -31.82
C SER A 104 9.10 32.74 -31.28
N LEU A 105 9.64 31.53 -31.16
CA LEU A 105 11.06 31.30 -30.91
C LEU A 105 11.57 30.36 -32.00
N ASN A 106 12.71 30.68 -32.60
CA ASN A 106 13.43 29.70 -33.42
C ASN A 106 14.21 28.71 -32.54
N GLN A 107 14.73 27.64 -33.14
CA GLN A 107 15.48 26.58 -32.45
C GLN A 107 16.64 27.13 -31.60
N LYS A 108 17.42 28.10 -32.13
CA LYS A 108 18.58 28.69 -31.43
C LYS A 108 18.13 29.51 -30.22
N GLU A 109 17.04 30.25 -30.36
CA GLU A 109 16.46 31.04 -29.27
C GLU A 109 15.89 30.14 -28.17
N LEU A 110 15.25 29.03 -28.53
CA LEU A 110 14.75 28.04 -27.58
C LEU A 110 15.89 27.41 -26.76
N VAL A 111 16.95 26.96 -27.43
CA VAL A 111 18.14 26.41 -26.76
C VAL A 111 18.84 27.48 -25.92
N GLY A 112 18.93 28.71 -26.43
CA GLY A 112 19.47 29.86 -25.71
C GLY A 112 18.67 30.16 -24.43
N LEU A 113 17.35 30.07 -24.49
CA LEU A 113 16.46 30.23 -23.34
C LEU A 113 16.71 29.16 -22.28
N PHE A 114 16.76 27.88 -22.65
CA PHE A 114 17.07 26.82 -21.69
C PHE A 114 18.44 26.99 -21.05
N LYS A 115 19.45 27.35 -21.86
CA LYS A 115 20.80 27.63 -21.36
C LYS A 115 20.79 28.78 -20.36
N ALA A 116 20.12 29.89 -20.67
CA ALA A 116 20.01 31.04 -19.79
C ALA A 116 19.31 30.71 -18.47
N ILE A 117 18.21 29.95 -18.50
CA ILE A 117 17.47 29.54 -17.30
C ILE A 117 18.27 28.51 -16.47
N SER A 118 19.05 27.66 -17.13
CA SER A 118 19.91 26.67 -16.46
C SER A 118 21.09 27.30 -15.73
N ASP A 119 21.49 28.52 -16.09
CA ASP A 119 22.55 29.27 -15.44
C ASP A 119 22.07 29.90 -14.11
N THR A 120 21.81 29.00 -13.15
CA THR A 120 21.27 29.34 -11.82
C THR A 120 22.19 30.25 -10.99
N GLN A 121 23.48 30.38 -11.34
CA GLN A 121 24.41 31.26 -10.64
C GLN A 121 24.07 32.74 -10.85
N ALA A 122 23.51 33.10 -12.00
CA ALA A 122 23.19 34.49 -12.34
C ALA A 122 21.85 34.97 -11.74
N MET A 123 20.85 34.10 -11.64
CA MET A 123 19.47 34.50 -11.30
C MET A 123 19.00 34.10 -9.91
N GLY A 124 19.66 33.13 -9.26
CA GLY A 124 19.14 32.51 -8.04
C GLY A 124 18.06 31.47 -8.34
N LYS A 125 17.88 30.52 -7.42
CA LYS A 125 17.11 29.29 -7.67
C LYS A 125 15.60 29.51 -7.85
N GLU A 126 14.99 30.32 -7.00
CA GLU A 126 13.55 30.61 -7.04
C GLU A 126 13.16 31.37 -8.31
N ASN A 127 13.97 32.36 -8.65
CA ASN A 127 13.94 33.14 -9.87
C ASN A 127 14.09 32.28 -11.14
N ALA A 128 15.02 31.33 -11.13
CA ALA A 128 15.17 30.35 -12.22
C ALA A 128 13.92 29.47 -12.35
N ASP A 129 13.31 29.03 -11.25
CA ASP A 129 12.07 28.23 -11.28
C ASP A 129 10.88 29.06 -11.84
N ILE A 130 10.78 30.35 -11.51
CA ILE A 130 9.77 31.27 -12.08
C ILE A 130 9.99 31.46 -13.59
N ALA A 131 11.22 31.81 -13.98
CA ALA A 131 11.58 32.00 -15.39
C ALA A 131 11.36 30.73 -16.21
N MET A 132 11.68 29.55 -15.64
CA MET A 132 11.41 28.26 -16.27
C MET A 132 9.92 28.06 -16.52
N ARG A 133 9.06 28.28 -15.52
CA ARG A 133 7.62 28.12 -15.68
C ARG A 133 7.07 29.01 -16.79
N GLU A 134 7.48 30.27 -16.83
CA GLU A 134 7.03 31.22 -17.86
C GLU A 134 7.61 30.88 -19.24
N GLY A 135 8.84 30.36 -19.29
CA GLY A 135 9.44 29.82 -20.51
C GLY A 135 8.68 28.62 -21.07
N LEU A 136 8.28 27.68 -20.21
CA LEU A 136 7.47 26.52 -20.61
C LEU A 136 6.07 26.91 -21.07
N LYS A 137 5.46 27.93 -20.44
CA LYS A 137 4.19 28.49 -20.95
C LYS A 137 4.37 29.08 -22.34
N CYS A 138 5.44 29.84 -22.57
CA CYS A 138 5.76 30.39 -23.89
C CYS A 138 5.95 29.27 -24.94
N ILE A 139 6.65 28.20 -24.59
CA ILE A 139 6.83 27.00 -25.44
C ILE A 139 5.47 26.40 -25.84
N LEU A 140 4.59 26.19 -24.86
CA LEU A 140 3.27 25.59 -25.07
C LEU A 140 2.33 26.49 -25.87
N CYS A 141 2.30 27.80 -25.59
CA CYS A 141 1.48 28.76 -26.32
C CYS A 141 1.85 28.82 -27.81
N ASN A 142 3.14 28.66 -28.11
CA ASN A 142 3.68 28.69 -29.46
C ASN A 142 3.77 27.29 -30.12
N GLN A 143 3.25 26.24 -29.48
CA GLN A 143 3.29 24.84 -29.92
C GLN A 143 4.70 24.32 -30.26
N LEU A 144 5.72 24.90 -29.61
CA LEU A 144 7.12 24.53 -29.83
C LEU A 144 7.42 23.13 -29.30
N ASP A 145 6.56 22.60 -28.42
CA ASP A 145 6.56 21.19 -27.98
C ASP A 145 6.41 20.19 -29.13
N LYS A 146 5.75 20.60 -30.22
CA LYS A 146 5.60 19.77 -31.42
C LYS A 146 6.69 20.03 -32.44
N THR A 147 7.13 21.28 -32.57
CA THR A 147 8.12 21.68 -33.58
C THR A 147 9.55 21.28 -33.19
N PHE A 148 9.89 21.36 -31.90
CA PHE A 148 11.25 21.17 -31.37
C PHE A 148 11.23 20.11 -30.25
N ALA A 149 10.65 18.95 -30.57
CA ALA A 149 10.45 17.86 -29.60
C ALA A 149 11.78 17.26 -29.10
N GLU A 150 12.80 17.20 -29.96
CA GLU A 150 14.12 16.63 -29.63
C GLU A 150 14.85 17.49 -28.60
N GLU A 151 14.84 18.81 -28.77
CA GLU A 151 15.46 19.77 -27.85
C GLU A 151 14.79 19.72 -26.48
N LEU A 152 13.46 19.63 -26.46
CA LEU A 152 12.71 19.49 -25.22
C LEU A 152 12.97 18.15 -24.53
N ALA A 153 13.13 17.07 -25.30
CA ALA A 153 13.54 15.78 -24.75
C ALA A 153 14.92 15.87 -24.08
N CYS A 154 15.88 16.58 -24.68
CA CYS A 154 17.19 16.83 -24.07
C CYS A 154 17.09 17.63 -22.75
N CYS A 155 16.12 18.52 -22.61
CA CYS A 155 15.91 19.33 -21.41
C CYS A 155 14.93 18.70 -20.40
N ARG A 156 14.36 17.52 -20.68
CA ARG A 156 13.27 16.92 -19.88
C ARG A 156 13.60 16.82 -18.39
N ASN A 157 14.79 16.31 -18.04
CA ASN A 157 15.19 16.13 -16.63
C ASN A 157 15.31 17.47 -15.89
N PHE A 158 15.75 18.52 -16.58
CA PHE A 158 15.87 19.86 -16.03
C PHE A 158 14.48 20.47 -15.79
N VAL A 159 13.57 20.33 -16.77
CA VAL A 159 12.17 20.75 -16.66
C VAL A 159 11.46 20.03 -15.50
N ASP A 160 11.62 18.71 -15.42
CA ASP A 160 11.08 17.86 -14.34
C ASP A 160 11.54 18.33 -12.97
N SER A 161 12.85 18.56 -12.82
CA SER A 161 13.43 19.07 -11.57
C SER A 161 12.85 20.43 -11.18
N CYS A 162 12.71 21.37 -12.13
CA CYS A 162 12.17 22.70 -11.84
C CYS A 162 10.69 22.65 -11.42
N LEU A 163 9.85 21.93 -12.17
CA LEU A 163 8.43 21.79 -11.85
C LEU A 163 8.22 21.04 -10.54
N CYS A 164 9.01 20.00 -10.26
CA CYS A 164 8.98 19.28 -8.99
C CYS A 164 9.30 20.22 -7.81
N ARG A 165 10.37 21.02 -7.90
CA ARG A 165 10.71 22.00 -6.85
C ARG A 165 9.62 23.03 -6.66
N GLN A 166 9.08 23.56 -7.74
CA GLN A 166 7.98 24.52 -7.70
C GLN A 166 6.76 23.92 -6.98
N PHE A 167 6.35 22.70 -7.35
CA PHE A 167 5.25 22.00 -6.71
C PHE A 167 5.53 21.77 -5.22
N LEU A 168 6.74 21.31 -4.85
CA LEU A 168 7.11 21.09 -3.45
C LEU A 168 7.09 22.39 -2.63
N SER A 169 7.47 23.53 -3.21
CA SER A 169 7.36 24.85 -2.58
C SER A 169 5.88 25.22 -2.33
N LEU A 170 5.04 25.10 -3.36
CA LEU A 170 3.60 25.37 -3.26
C LEU A 170 2.89 24.40 -2.30
N ARG A 171 3.33 23.15 -2.23
CA ARG A 171 2.82 22.15 -1.28
C ARG A 171 3.08 22.55 0.16
N LYS A 172 4.23 23.17 0.46
CA LYS A 172 4.50 23.74 1.79
C LYS A 172 3.55 24.89 2.14
N ALA A 173 3.08 25.62 1.13
CA ALA A 173 2.03 26.64 1.27
C ALA A 173 0.60 26.07 1.29
N GLY A 174 0.43 24.74 1.27
CA GLY A 174 -0.87 24.07 1.37
C GLY A 174 -1.55 23.77 0.03
N VAL A 175 -0.89 23.98 -1.11
CA VAL A 175 -1.44 23.63 -2.42
C VAL A 175 -1.52 22.11 -2.58
N LYS A 176 -2.72 21.60 -2.87
CA LYS A 176 -2.97 20.16 -3.10
C LYS A 176 -2.49 19.74 -4.49
N PRO A 177 -2.08 18.46 -4.70
CA PRO A 177 -1.69 17.94 -6.01
C PRO A 177 -2.73 18.22 -7.11
N GLN A 178 -4.01 18.01 -6.81
CA GLN A 178 -5.10 18.22 -7.77
C GLN A 178 -5.22 19.70 -8.19
N THR A 179 -5.19 20.62 -7.24
CA THR A 179 -5.23 22.07 -7.50
C THR A 179 -4.05 22.52 -8.36
N TRP A 180 -2.86 21.97 -8.09
CA TRP A 180 -1.68 22.25 -8.91
C TRP A 180 -1.84 21.72 -10.33
N LEU A 181 -2.30 20.48 -10.49
CA LEU A 181 -2.55 19.84 -11.79
C LEU A 181 -3.60 20.59 -12.61
N ASP A 182 -4.69 21.05 -12.00
CA ASP A 182 -5.73 21.80 -12.71
C ASP A 182 -5.20 23.15 -13.22
N SER A 183 -4.28 23.79 -12.49
CA SER A 183 -3.69 25.07 -12.89
C SER A 183 -2.51 24.93 -13.86
N ASN A 184 -1.87 23.76 -13.88
CA ASN A 184 -0.62 23.51 -14.61
C ASN A 184 -0.71 22.27 -15.52
N TRP A 185 -1.92 21.94 -15.99
CA TRP A 185 -2.19 20.73 -16.78
C TRP A 185 -1.29 20.62 -18.01
N SER A 186 -1.19 21.72 -18.76
CA SER A 186 -0.37 21.81 -19.97
C SER A 186 1.14 21.69 -19.70
N LEU A 187 1.59 21.99 -18.49
CA LEU A 187 2.98 21.77 -18.07
C LEU A 187 3.20 20.32 -17.65
N ALA A 188 2.25 19.71 -16.95
CA ALA A 188 2.32 18.32 -16.53
C ALA A 188 2.41 17.35 -17.73
N ARG A 189 1.65 17.60 -18.79
CA ARG A 189 1.66 16.78 -20.02
C ARG A 189 3.00 16.81 -20.78
N LEU A 190 3.88 17.77 -20.51
CA LEU A 190 5.23 17.79 -21.11
C LEU A 190 6.14 16.70 -20.53
N LEU A 191 5.82 16.22 -19.32
CA LEU A 191 6.67 15.28 -18.58
C LEU A 191 6.06 13.90 -18.42
N MET A 192 4.73 13.82 -18.45
CA MET A 192 3.96 12.63 -18.13
C MET A 192 2.93 12.36 -19.24
N GLU A 193 2.62 11.09 -19.45
CA GLU A 193 1.66 10.65 -20.47
C GLU A 193 0.25 11.21 -20.18
N GLU A 194 -0.37 11.83 -21.20
CA GLU A 194 -1.66 12.50 -21.03
C GLU A 194 -2.77 11.51 -20.65
N ALA A 195 -2.78 10.32 -21.27
CA ALA A 195 -3.75 9.27 -20.95
C ALA A 195 -3.70 8.86 -19.46
N ASP A 196 -2.50 8.78 -18.88
CA ASP A 196 -2.31 8.42 -17.48
C ASP A 196 -2.77 9.55 -16.54
N LEU A 197 -2.44 10.80 -16.87
CA LEU A 197 -2.91 11.97 -16.13
C LEU A 197 -4.44 12.07 -16.15
N GLN A 198 -5.07 11.83 -17.31
CA GLN A 198 -6.51 11.83 -17.45
C GLN A 198 -7.14 10.71 -16.61
N ALA A 199 -6.64 9.48 -16.70
CA ALA A 199 -7.15 8.37 -15.88
C ALA A 199 -7.11 8.70 -14.38
N VAL A 200 -5.98 9.23 -13.90
CA VAL A 200 -5.83 9.65 -12.50
C VAL A 200 -6.79 10.77 -12.13
N LYS A 201 -6.95 11.79 -12.97
CA LYS A 201 -7.89 12.89 -12.72
C LYS A 201 -9.34 12.41 -12.61
N HIS A 202 -9.76 11.49 -13.47
CA HIS A 202 -11.12 10.94 -13.47
C HIS A 202 -11.38 9.91 -12.36
N SER A 203 -10.32 9.35 -11.75
CA SER A 203 -10.46 8.36 -10.67
C SER A 203 -11.15 8.90 -9.41
N ALA A 204 -11.21 10.22 -9.23
CA ALA A 204 -11.77 10.88 -8.05
C ALA A 204 -11.22 10.34 -6.72
N GLY A 205 -9.96 9.87 -6.71
CA GLY A 205 -9.31 9.29 -5.53
C GLY A 205 -9.47 7.77 -5.39
N ASN A 206 -10.13 7.09 -6.33
CA ASN A 206 -10.11 5.64 -6.42
C ASN A 206 -8.79 5.14 -7.05
N TRP A 207 -7.72 5.25 -6.27
CA TRP A 207 -6.36 4.92 -6.72
C TRP A 207 -6.21 3.47 -7.18
N LYS A 208 -6.95 2.53 -6.56
CA LYS A 208 -6.88 1.11 -6.90
C LYS A 208 -7.25 0.85 -8.36
N ALA A 209 -8.29 1.52 -8.87
CA ALA A 209 -8.73 1.37 -10.26
C ALA A 209 -7.72 1.92 -11.28
N VAL A 210 -6.85 2.83 -10.86
CA VAL A 210 -5.83 3.48 -11.71
C VAL A 210 -4.40 3.15 -11.27
N ALA A 211 -4.21 2.02 -10.58
CA ALA A 211 -2.94 1.63 -9.98
C ALA A 211 -1.78 1.63 -10.98
N THR A 212 -2.00 1.06 -12.16
CA THR A 212 -1.01 0.98 -13.24
C THR A 212 -0.66 2.35 -13.81
N HIS A 213 -1.63 3.25 -13.96
CA HIS A 213 -1.41 4.63 -14.40
C HIS A 213 -0.58 5.40 -13.36
N VAL A 214 -0.92 5.28 -12.07
CA VAL A 214 -0.17 5.91 -10.98
C VAL A 214 1.29 5.46 -10.98
N ALA A 215 1.55 4.16 -11.08
CA ALA A 215 2.91 3.62 -11.10
C ALA A 215 3.73 4.09 -12.31
N ARG A 216 3.11 4.24 -13.49
CA ARG A 216 3.78 4.82 -14.66
C ARG A 216 4.11 6.29 -14.46
N LEU A 217 3.19 7.07 -13.90
CA LEU A 217 3.41 8.50 -13.64
C LEU A 217 4.55 8.72 -12.65
N THR A 218 4.58 7.97 -11.54
CA THR A 218 5.64 8.06 -10.54
C THR A 218 7.00 7.61 -11.06
N ALA A 219 7.05 6.53 -11.84
CA ALA A 219 8.28 6.05 -12.46
C ALA A 219 8.81 6.98 -13.58
N SER A 220 7.93 7.72 -14.26
CA SER A 220 8.30 8.54 -15.42
C SER A 220 8.98 9.87 -15.09
N SER A 221 8.75 10.43 -13.89
CA SER A 221 9.21 11.77 -13.54
C SER A 221 9.26 12.01 -12.03
N SER A 222 10.19 12.86 -11.59
CA SER A 222 10.33 13.32 -10.21
C SER A 222 9.12 14.16 -9.77
N LEU A 223 8.53 14.92 -10.69
CA LEU A 223 7.26 15.62 -10.49
C LEU A 223 6.12 14.62 -10.25
N GLY A 224 6.03 13.57 -11.06
CA GLY A 224 5.07 12.48 -10.89
C GLY A 224 5.20 11.81 -9.52
N GLN A 225 6.44 11.49 -9.09
CA GLN A 225 6.71 11.00 -7.75
C GLN A 225 6.25 11.99 -6.66
N ALA A 226 6.50 13.29 -6.83
CA ALA A 226 6.10 14.30 -5.86
C ALA A 226 4.57 14.46 -5.76
N LEU A 227 3.86 14.39 -6.89
CA LEU A 227 2.41 14.52 -6.99
C LEU A 227 1.68 13.26 -6.50
N PHE A 228 2.14 12.07 -6.94
CA PHE A 228 1.40 10.82 -6.80
C PHE A 228 2.12 9.76 -5.96
N GLY A 229 3.31 10.03 -5.42
CA GLY A 229 4.04 9.06 -4.60
C GLY A 229 3.29 8.59 -3.36
N TYR A 230 2.35 9.39 -2.84
CA TYR A 230 1.45 8.92 -1.77
C TYR A 230 0.43 7.89 -2.29
N ALA A 231 -0.10 8.09 -3.49
CA ALA A 231 -1.06 7.19 -4.11
C ALA A 231 -0.37 5.90 -4.55
N GLU A 232 0.86 5.99 -5.07
CA GLU A 232 1.71 4.85 -5.39
C GLU A 232 1.86 3.90 -4.20
N GLN A 233 2.12 4.42 -3.00
CA GLN A 233 2.18 3.60 -1.78
C GLN A 233 0.87 2.87 -1.46
N LEU A 234 -0.28 3.48 -1.78
CA LEU A 234 -1.60 2.88 -1.56
C LEU A 234 -1.91 1.78 -2.59
N VAL A 235 -1.36 1.89 -3.80
CA VAL A 235 -1.65 0.96 -4.91
C VAL A 235 -0.57 -0.08 -5.14
N SER A 236 0.63 0.10 -4.59
CA SER A 236 1.75 -0.83 -4.76
C SER A 236 1.38 -2.24 -4.30
N SER A 237 0.57 -2.36 -3.24
CA SER A 237 0.08 -3.65 -2.80
C SER A 237 -0.87 -4.31 -3.80
N VAL A 238 -1.74 -3.55 -4.46
CA VAL A 238 -2.69 -4.07 -5.45
C VAL A 238 -1.94 -4.57 -6.68
N ILE A 239 -0.98 -3.78 -7.18
CA ILE A 239 -0.12 -4.18 -8.31
C ILE A 239 0.63 -5.47 -8.00
N PHE A 240 1.10 -5.61 -6.77
CA PHE A 240 1.76 -6.83 -6.32
C PHE A 240 0.81 -8.02 -6.26
N GLU A 241 -0.38 -7.83 -5.70
CA GLU A 241 -1.43 -8.86 -5.64
C GLU A 241 -1.76 -9.37 -7.05
N ASP A 242 -1.98 -8.47 -8.01
CA ASP A 242 -2.27 -8.81 -9.40
C ASP A 242 -1.13 -9.58 -10.08
N LYS A 243 0.12 -9.16 -9.85
CA LYS A 243 1.31 -9.83 -10.42
C LYS A 243 1.48 -11.24 -9.86
N VAL A 244 1.39 -11.40 -8.55
CA VAL A 244 1.49 -12.72 -7.91
C VAL A 244 0.37 -13.62 -8.37
N GLU A 245 -0.87 -13.11 -8.46
CA GLU A 245 -2.01 -13.89 -8.90
C GLU A 245 -1.89 -14.34 -10.36
N LYS A 246 -1.34 -13.48 -11.22
CA LYS A 246 -1.00 -13.85 -12.60
C LYS A 246 0.07 -14.93 -12.68
N ASP A 247 1.19 -14.75 -11.99
CA ASP A 247 2.31 -15.71 -12.03
C ASP A 247 1.89 -17.08 -11.43
N VAL A 248 1.02 -17.07 -10.41
CA VAL A 248 0.41 -18.28 -9.85
C VAL A 248 -0.57 -18.92 -10.82
N ALA A 249 -1.40 -18.15 -11.52
CA ALA A 249 -2.32 -18.70 -12.52
C ALA A 249 -1.57 -19.34 -13.70
N ASP A 250 -0.51 -18.68 -14.18
CA ASP A 250 0.35 -19.17 -15.26
C ASP A 250 1.03 -20.50 -14.86
N LEU A 251 1.43 -20.65 -13.59
CA LEU A 251 1.98 -21.90 -13.05
C LEU A 251 1.01 -23.09 -13.17
N LEU A 252 -0.30 -22.85 -13.02
CA LEU A 252 -1.32 -23.90 -13.03
C LEU A 252 -1.78 -24.29 -14.45
N THR A 253 -1.15 -23.77 -15.50
CA THR A 253 -1.51 -24.11 -16.89
C THR A 253 -0.91 -25.42 -17.39
N ALA A 254 0.09 -25.97 -16.68
CA ALA A 254 0.81 -27.18 -17.06
C ALA A 254 1.26 -27.96 -15.81
N ASP A 255 1.86 -29.15 -16.01
CA ASP A 255 2.42 -29.95 -14.92
C ASP A 255 3.36 -29.13 -14.01
N VAL A 256 3.15 -29.26 -12.72
CA VAL A 256 3.79 -28.45 -11.68
C VAL A 256 4.97 -29.22 -11.08
N THR A 257 6.18 -28.72 -11.35
CA THR A 257 7.43 -29.25 -10.81
C THR A 257 8.00 -28.33 -9.74
N ALA A 258 8.87 -28.85 -8.87
CA ALA A 258 9.55 -28.08 -7.84
C ALA A 258 10.36 -26.91 -8.42
N ASP A 259 10.98 -27.11 -9.59
CA ASP A 259 11.73 -26.08 -10.29
C ASP A 259 10.83 -24.91 -10.72
N LYS A 260 9.66 -25.18 -11.31
CA LYS A 260 8.70 -24.12 -11.71
C LYS A 260 8.18 -23.34 -10.50
N VAL A 261 7.86 -24.03 -9.41
CA VAL A 261 7.41 -23.38 -8.17
C VAL A 261 8.52 -22.49 -7.60
N ARG A 262 9.78 -22.95 -7.64
CA ARG A 262 10.94 -22.17 -7.23
C ARG A 262 11.11 -20.93 -8.12
N ASP A 263 10.99 -21.07 -9.43
CA ASP A 263 11.14 -19.96 -10.37
C ASP A 263 10.07 -18.88 -10.14
N VAL A 264 8.81 -19.28 -9.95
CA VAL A 264 7.71 -18.38 -9.59
C VAL A 264 7.97 -17.71 -8.23
N ARG A 265 8.46 -18.46 -7.25
CA ARG A 265 8.83 -17.90 -5.94
C ARG A 265 9.92 -16.84 -6.08
N VAL A 266 10.98 -17.10 -6.85
CA VAL A 266 12.07 -16.14 -7.09
C VAL A 266 11.56 -14.89 -7.79
N ALA A 267 10.70 -15.04 -8.81
CA ALA A 267 10.06 -13.91 -9.49
C ALA A 267 9.20 -13.08 -8.52
N CYS A 268 8.40 -13.74 -7.69
CA CYS A 268 7.57 -13.06 -6.69
C CYS A 268 8.41 -12.37 -5.60
N GLU A 269 9.50 -13.00 -5.15
CA GLU A 269 10.43 -12.45 -4.18
C GLU A 269 11.10 -11.16 -4.69
N ALA A 270 11.41 -11.08 -5.99
CA ALA A 270 11.90 -9.85 -6.60
C ALA A 270 10.90 -8.69 -6.42
N TYR A 271 9.59 -8.93 -6.63
CA TYR A 271 8.55 -7.92 -6.36
C TYR A 271 8.49 -7.53 -4.88
N THR A 272 8.63 -8.51 -3.97
CA THR A 272 8.66 -8.21 -2.53
C THR A 272 9.87 -7.35 -2.14
N GLY A 273 11.01 -7.52 -2.81
CA GLY A 273 12.23 -6.75 -2.58
C GLY A 273 12.02 -5.25 -2.85
N ASP A 274 11.30 -4.92 -3.92
CA ASP A 274 10.96 -3.54 -4.26
C ASP A 274 9.96 -2.94 -3.24
N LEU A 275 8.94 -3.70 -2.84
CA LEU A 275 7.96 -3.27 -1.84
C LEU A 275 8.57 -3.08 -0.45
N LYS A 276 9.52 -3.92 -0.06
CA LYS A 276 10.23 -3.81 1.23
C LYS A 276 11.06 -2.53 1.32
N ARG A 277 11.33 -1.81 0.22
CA ARG A 277 11.97 -0.48 0.25
C ARG A 277 11.00 0.63 0.67
N ILE A 278 9.69 0.40 0.53
CA ILE A 278 8.67 1.36 0.88
C ILE A 278 8.44 1.32 2.40
N ALA A 279 8.96 2.31 3.12
CA ALA A 279 8.92 2.36 4.59
C ALA A 279 7.50 2.30 5.17
N SER A 280 6.51 2.88 4.50
CA SER A 280 5.11 2.90 4.94
C SER A 280 4.41 1.54 4.88
N LEU A 281 4.95 0.57 4.15
CA LEU A 281 4.40 -0.78 4.05
C LEU A 281 5.02 -1.75 5.08
N LYS A 282 6.12 -1.36 5.73
CA LYS A 282 6.80 -2.23 6.71
C LYS A 282 5.96 -2.38 7.97
N GLY A 283 5.66 -3.62 8.34
CA GLY A 283 4.94 -3.95 9.58
C GLY A 283 3.45 -3.61 9.56
N LEU A 284 2.91 -3.20 8.40
CA LEU A 284 1.48 -2.96 8.26
C LEU A 284 0.74 -4.31 8.28
N LYS A 285 -0.16 -4.49 9.24
CA LYS A 285 -1.11 -5.62 9.24
C LYS A 285 -2.12 -5.42 8.12
N ARG A 286 -2.13 -6.30 7.14
CA ARG A 286 -3.05 -6.25 5.98
C ARG A 286 -4.03 -7.41 6.05
N HIS A 287 -5.27 -7.15 5.68
CA HIS A 287 -6.25 -8.20 5.41
C HIS A 287 -6.24 -8.46 3.91
N VAL A 288 -5.78 -9.63 3.51
CA VAL A 288 -5.62 -10.02 2.11
C VAL A 288 -6.63 -11.12 1.81
N ALA A 289 -7.37 -10.94 0.73
CA ALA A 289 -8.26 -11.96 0.19
C ALA A 289 -7.45 -12.91 -0.71
N ILE A 290 -7.44 -14.19 -0.37
CA ILE A 290 -6.74 -15.25 -1.12
C ILE A 290 -7.78 -16.24 -1.63
N ASN A 291 -7.72 -16.54 -2.93
CA ASN A 291 -8.59 -17.54 -3.55
C ASN A 291 -8.14 -18.95 -3.14
N PHE A 292 -8.96 -19.62 -2.34
CA PHE A 292 -8.74 -20.99 -1.86
C PHE A 292 -10.01 -21.80 -2.05
N LEU A 293 -9.91 -22.97 -2.72
CA LEU A 293 -11.06 -23.83 -3.05
C LEU A 293 -12.22 -23.07 -3.72
N GLN A 294 -11.89 -22.18 -4.66
CA GLN A 294 -12.85 -21.31 -5.37
C GLN A 294 -13.60 -20.30 -4.47
N GLN A 295 -13.17 -20.11 -3.22
CA GLN A 295 -13.70 -19.11 -2.30
C GLN A 295 -12.63 -18.07 -1.97
N SER A 296 -13.08 -16.83 -1.73
CA SER A 296 -12.21 -15.74 -1.33
C SER A 296 -12.05 -15.74 0.20
N VAL A 297 -10.91 -16.23 0.68
CA VAL A 297 -10.62 -16.35 2.11
C VAL A 297 -9.77 -15.17 2.58
N THR A 298 -10.25 -14.42 3.57
CA THR A 298 -9.51 -13.28 4.10
C THR A 298 -8.56 -13.71 5.21
N VAL A 299 -7.26 -13.44 5.03
CA VAL A 299 -6.22 -13.71 6.03
C VAL A 299 -5.49 -12.44 6.44
N THR A 300 -5.02 -12.41 7.69
CA THR A 300 -4.20 -11.31 8.19
C THR A 300 -2.73 -11.59 7.92
N ILE A 301 -2.06 -10.70 7.20
CA ILE A 301 -0.67 -10.84 6.76
C ILE A 301 0.15 -9.64 7.22
N MET A 302 1.39 -9.89 7.66
CA MET A 302 2.34 -8.85 8.10
C MET A 302 3.54 -8.70 7.14
N ASP A 303 3.74 -9.65 6.22
CA ASP A 303 4.87 -9.67 5.30
C ASP A 303 4.44 -10.19 3.92
N PHE A 304 4.92 -9.53 2.87
CA PHE A 304 4.62 -9.91 1.49
C PHE A 304 5.18 -11.28 1.12
N SER A 305 6.31 -11.70 1.70
CA SER A 305 6.85 -13.04 1.44
C SER A 305 5.92 -14.13 1.98
N LEU A 306 5.26 -13.89 3.13
CA LEU A 306 4.24 -14.79 3.64
C LEU A 306 3.00 -14.82 2.72
N GLU A 307 2.61 -13.69 2.13
CA GLU A 307 1.51 -13.67 1.17
C GLU A 307 1.78 -14.49 -0.09
N VAL A 308 2.96 -14.34 -0.68
CA VAL A 308 3.39 -15.17 -1.83
C VAL A 308 3.28 -16.64 -1.48
N HIS A 309 3.82 -17.04 -0.32
CA HIS A 309 3.75 -18.41 0.16
C HIS A 309 2.30 -18.89 0.29
N LEU A 310 1.41 -18.09 0.90
CA LEU A 310 0.01 -18.49 1.07
C LEU A 310 -0.75 -18.56 -0.25
N ARG A 311 -0.56 -17.63 -1.18
CA ARG A 311 -1.20 -17.66 -2.50
C ARG A 311 -0.75 -18.90 -3.31
N LEU A 312 0.54 -19.19 -3.32
CA LEU A 312 1.08 -20.40 -3.94
C LEU A 312 0.52 -21.68 -3.30
N SER A 313 0.57 -21.80 -1.98
CA SER A 313 0.04 -22.96 -1.29
C SER A 313 -1.47 -23.12 -1.49
N ALA A 314 -2.24 -22.02 -1.51
CA ALA A 314 -3.67 -22.04 -1.78
C ALA A 314 -3.99 -22.62 -3.16
N ALA A 315 -3.27 -22.14 -4.17
CA ALA A 315 -3.39 -22.60 -5.55
C ALA A 315 -3.02 -24.08 -5.71
N LEU A 316 -1.85 -24.48 -5.20
CA LEU A 316 -1.36 -25.86 -5.30
C LEU A 316 -2.26 -26.84 -4.57
N LYS A 317 -2.63 -26.55 -3.33
CA LYS A 317 -3.57 -27.38 -2.56
C LYS A 317 -4.93 -27.42 -3.22
N GLY A 318 -5.48 -26.28 -3.62
CA GLY A 318 -6.78 -26.21 -4.27
C GLY A 318 -6.85 -27.11 -5.50
N LEU A 319 -5.80 -27.08 -6.35
CA LEU A 319 -5.69 -27.95 -7.51
C LEU A 319 -5.52 -29.43 -7.11
N ALA A 320 -4.62 -29.73 -6.17
CA ALA A 320 -4.36 -31.10 -5.71
C ALA A 320 -5.62 -31.77 -5.14
N ILE A 321 -6.43 -31.03 -4.39
CA ILE A 321 -7.69 -31.50 -3.77
C ILE A 321 -8.76 -31.75 -4.83
N GLN A 322 -8.88 -30.85 -5.81
CA GLN A 322 -9.82 -31.00 -6.91
C GLN A 322 -9.49 -32.21 -7.77
N GLN A 323 -8.21 -32.55 -7.92
CA GLN A 323 -7.72 -33.66 -8.71
C GLN A 323 -7.48 -34.97 -7.93
N GLY A 324 -7.83 -35.00 -6.64
CA GLY A 324 -7.66 -36.18 -5.79
C GLY A 324 -6.20 -36.57 -5.50
N GLN A 325 -5.23 -35.68 -5.73
CA GLN A 325 -3.81 -35.89 -5.39
C GLN A 325 -3.54 -35.63 -3.90
N LEU A 326 -4.40 -34.85 -3.23
CA LEU A 326 -4.33 -34.57 -1.80
C LEU A 326 -5.60 -35.06 -1.11
N GLN A 327 -5.44 -35.67 0.06
CA GLN A 327 -6.58 -36.14 0.87
C GLN A 327 -7.49 -34.97 1.24
N ARG A 328 -8.80 -35.16 1.08
CA ARG A 328 -9.83 -34.22 1.52
C ARG A 328 -10.03 -34.28 3.02
N LEU A 329 -10.31 -33.14 3.63
CA LEU A 329 -10.80 -33.10 5.00
C LEU A 329 -12.27 -33.56 5.05
N PRO A 330 -12.77 -34.12 6.17
CA PRO A 330 -14.11 -34.73 6.22
C PRO A 330 -15.26 -33.81 5.80
N TYR A 331 -15.13 -32.50 6.02
CA TYR A 331 -16.13 -31.52 5.58
C TYR A 331 -16.05 -31.20 4.09
N GLU A 332 -14.87 -31.31 3.47
CA GLU A 332 -14.65 -30.99 2.06
C GLU A 332 -15.42 -31.95 1.15
N ASP A 333 -15.62 -33.20 1.57
CA ASP A 333 -16.42 -34.20 0.84
C ASP A 333 -17.88 -33.78 0.64
N TRP A 334 -18.42 -32.95 1.55
CA TRP A 334 -19.77 -32.44 1.48
C TRP A 334 -19.88 -31.17 0.64
N LEU A 335 -18.83 -30.34 0.67
CA LEU A 335 -18.83 -29.00 0.08
C LEU A 335 -18.33 -28.99 -1.36
N LEU A 336 -17.35 -29.82 -1.67
CA LEU A 336 -16.67 -29.82 -2.97
C LEU A 336 -17.30 -30.85 -3.90
N PRO A 337 -17.31 -30.60 -5.23
CA PRO A 337 -17.69 -31.61 -6.20
C PRO A 337 -16.74 -32.83 -6.10
N ALA A 338 -17.19 -33.98 -6.60
CA ALA A 338 -16.36 -35.18 -6.68
C ALA A 338 -15.01 -34.88 -7.34
N ALA A 339 -13.96 -35.57 -6.90
CA ALA A 339 -12.62 -35.38 -7.46
C ALA A 339 -12.62 -35.69 -8.95
N LEU A 340 -11.98 -34.81 -9.72
CA LEU A 340 -11.77 -35.01 -11.14
C LEU A 340 -10.52 -35.85 -11.36
N GLU A 341 -10.46 -36.59 -12.46
CA GLU A 341 -9.22 -37.24 -12.87
C GLU A 341 -8.10 -36.19 -13.02
N PRO A 342 -6.87 -36.51 -12.59
CA PRO A 342 -5.77 -35.55 -12.57
C PRO A 342 -5.37 -35.15 -13.98
N LYS A 343 -5.74 -33.92 -14.37
CA LYS A 343 -5.32 -33.31 -15.64
C LYS A 343 -3.93 -32.68 -15.57
N ILE A 344 -3.50 -32.26 -14.38
CA ILE A 344 -2.24 -31.55 -14.14
C ILE A 344 -1.52 -32.26 -13.00
N ARG A 345 -0.37 -32.87 -13.25
CA ARG A 345 0.38 -33.57 -12.21
C ARG A 345 1.16 -32.57 -11.36
N ILE A 346 1.02 -32.67 -10.04
CA ILE A 346 1.82 -31.91 -9.07
C ILE A 346 2.84 -32.87 -8.47
N GLN A 347 4.11 -32.48 -8.46
CA GLN A 347 5.16 -33.29 -7.86
C GLN A 347 4.89 -33.52 -6.36
N GLU A 348 4.99 -34.78 -5.91
CA GLU A 348 4.63 -35.20 -4.54
C GLU A 348 5.42 -34.45 -3.45
N GLU A 349 6.70 -34.14 -3.72
CA GLU A 349 7.56 -33.35 -2.83
C GLU A 349 6.95 -31.99 -2.45
N LEU A 350 6.17 -31.38 -3.33
CA LEU A 350 5.50 -30.10 -3.07
C LEU A 350 4.27 -30.24 -2.15
N LEU A 351 3.75 -31.45 -2.01
CA LEU A 351 2.54 -31.75 -1.25
C LEU A 351 2.81 -32.51 0.05
N GLN A 352 4.06 -32.93 0.29
CA GLN A 352 4.41 -33.78 1.43
C GLN A 352 3.98 -33.19 2.78
N ASP A 353 4.30 -31.92 3.04
CA ASP A 353 3.94 -31.23 4.29
C ASP A 353 2.42 -31.07 4.42
N ALA A 354 1.75 -30.70 3.32
CA ALA A 354 0.29 -30.56 3.28
C ALA A 354 -0.41 -31.90 3.52
N ALA A 355 0.10 -32.99 2.95
CA ALA A 355 -0.42 -34.34 3.11
C ALA A 355 -0.25 -34.83 4.55
N ALA A 356 0.93 -34.65 5.13
CA ALA A 356 1.20 -34.99 6.53
C ALA A 356 0.32 -34.18 7.50
N CYS A 357 0.19 -32.87 7.27
CA CYS A 357 -0.65 -31.99 8.08
C CYS A 357 -2.13 -32.39 8.00
N ARG A 358 -2.64 -32.68 6.81
CA ARG A 358 -4.03 -33.12 6.62
C ARG A 358 -4.32 -34.49 7.22
N LYS A 359 -3.37 -35.42 7.12
CA LYS A 359 -3.49 -36.72 7.79
C LYS A 359 -3.64 -36.54 9.31
N LEU A 360 -2.80 -35.71 9.93
CA LEU A 360 -2.91 -35.39 11.36
C LEU A 360 -4.24 -34.71 11.69
N ALA A 361 -4.69 -33.77 10.86
CA ALA A 361 -5.99 -33.11 11.04
C ALA A 361 -7.16 -34.11 10.99
N VAL A 362 -7.12 -35.08 10.07
CA VAL A 362 -8.12 -36.15 9.99
C VAL A 362 -8.09 -37.03 11.24
N GLU A 363 -6.91 -37.44 11.72
CA GLU A 363 -6.75 -38.23 12.94
C GLU A 363 -7.33 -37.49 14.17
N MET A 364 -7.08 -36.18 14.29
CA MET A 364 -7.66 -35.34 15.34
C MET A 364 -9.19 -35.30 15.28
N LEU A 365 -9.75 -35.12 14.08
CA LEU A 365 -11.20 -35.09 13.88
C LEU A 365 -11.88 -36.44 14.11
N GLN A 366 -11.17 -37.56 13.91
CA GLN A 366 -11.68 -38.91 14.19
C GLN A 366 -11.63 -39.27 15.68
N SER A 367 -10.69 -38.69 16.43
CA SER A 367 -10.50 -38.98 17.86
C SER A 367 -11.54 -38.34 18.76
N GLU A 368 -12.17 -37.24 18.31
CA GLU A 368 -13.17 -36.50 19.06
C GLU A 368 -14.58 -36.67 18.43
N SER A 369 -15.66 -36.56 19.21
CA SER A 369 -17.02 -36.66 18.69
C SER A 369 -17.41 -35.37 17.94
N VAL A 370 -17.32 -35.38 16.62
CA VAL A 370 -17.64 -34.22 15.77
C VAL A 370 -19.09 -34.31 15.27
N ASN A 371 -19.92 -33.32 15.64
CA ASN A 371 -21.33 -33.26 15.21
C ASN A 371 -21.66 -32.10 14.28
N SER A 372 -20.76 -31.12 14.14
CA SER A 372 -20.97 -29.92 13.33
C SER A 372 -19.68 -29.37 12.72
N LEU A 373 -19.79 -28.53 11.68
CA LEU A 373 -18.65 -27.78 11.13
C LEU A 373 -17.99 -26.88 12.18
N GLN A 374 -18.78 -26.34 13.12
CA GLN A 374 -18.27 -25.54 14.22
C GLN A 374 -17.43 -26.36 15.21
N ASP A 375 -17.80 -27.62 15.44
CA ASP A 375 -16.99 -28.52 16.28
C ASP A 375 -15.66 -28.84 15.58
N MET A 376 -15.69 -29.12 14.26
CA MET A 376 -14.48 -29.28 13.45
C MET A 376 -13.57 -28.05 13.55
N ALA A 377 -14.16 -26.85 13.39
CA ALA A 377 -13.43 -25.59 13.45
C ALA A 377 -12.73 -25.42 14.81
N LYS A 378 -13.45 -25.66 15.91
CA LYS A 378 -12.91 -25.55 17.27
C LYS A 378 -11.78 -26.55 17.53
N ILE A 379 -11.92 -27.80 17.08
CA ILE A 379 -10.90 -28.84 17.26
C ILE A 379 -9.63 -28.47 16.49
N LEU A 380 -9.77 -28.07 15.23
CA LEU A 380 -8.63 -27.68 14.42
C LEU A 380 -7.99 -26.37 14.90
N GLU A 381 -8.78 -25.42 15.41
CA GLU A 381 -8.28 -24.16 15.98
C GLU A 381 -7.52 -24.39 17.29
N LYS A 382 -8.03 -25.27 18.17
CA LYS A 382 -7.34 -25.70 19.40
C LYS A 382 -5.97 -26.32 19.11
N ASN A 383 -5.84 -27.04 17.99
CA ASN A 383 -4.61 -27.67 17.54
C ASN A 383 -3.86 -26.87 16.46
N SER A 384 -4.25 -25.61 16.23
CA SER A 384 -3.76 -24.80 15.11
C SER A 384 -2.25 -24.62 15.12
N GLN A 385 -1.63 -24.50 16.30
CA GLN A 385 -0.19 -24.38 16.44
C GLN A 385 0.57 -25.62 15.93
N ALA A 386 0.08 -26.82 16.26
CA ALA A 386 0.69 -28.07 15.80
C ALA A 386 0.54 -28.21 14.28
N LEU A 387 -0.66 -27.96 13.75
CA LEU A 387 -0.94 -28.03 12.31
C LEU A 387 -0.13 -27.00 11.52
N CYS A 388 -0.06 -25.75 12.00
CA CYS A 388 0.73 -24.69 11.35
C CYS A 388 2.26 -24.92 11.48
N SER A 389 2.71 -25.75 12.42
CA SER A 389 4.13 -26.12 12.52
C SER A 389 4.55 -27.15 11.47
N LEU A 390 3.62 -28.02 11.05
CA LEU A 390 3.83 -28.93 9.92
C LEU A 390 3.68 -28.19 8.60
N ASP A 391 2.62 -27.38 8.48
CA ASP A 391 2.34 -26.62 7.27
C ASP A 391 1.81 -25.24 7.63
N SER A 392 2.65 -24.22 7.47
CA SER A 392 2.29 -22.85 7.82
C SER A 392 1.09 -22.32 7.02
N SER A 393 0.79 -22.90 5.86
CA SER A 393 -0.35 -22.53 5.02
C SER A 393 -1.69 -23.10 5.52
N PHE A 394 -1.68 -24.01 6.51
CA PHE A 394 -2.91 -24.57 7.11
C PHE A 394 -3.82 -23.49 7.74
N LYS A 395 -3.28 -22.31 8.04
CA LYS A 395 -4.09 -21.13 8.42
C LYS A 395 -5.18 -20.78 7.40
N LEU A 396 -4.97 -21.09 6.11
CA LEU A 396 -5.98 -20.90 5.06
C LEU A 396 -7.17 -21.84 5.24
N GLU A 397 -6.91 -23.08 5.64
CA GLU A 397 -7.95 -24.10 5.87
C GLU A 397 -8.78 -23.73 7.11
N LEU A 398 -8.15 -23.24 8.17
CA LEU A 398 -8.82 -22.68 9.34
C LEU A 398 -9.67 -21.45 8.99
N ALA A 399 -9.12 -20.54 8.18
CA ALA A 399 -9.83 -19.34 7.74
C ALA A 399 -11.01 -19.69 6.82
N PHE A 400 -10.86 -20.67 5.93
CA PHE A 400 -11.93 -21.18 5.09
C PHE A 400 -13.06 -21.79 5.92
N LEU A 401 -12.72 -22.65 6.88
CA LEU A 401 -13.70 -23.33 7.72
C LEU A 401 -14.48 -22.36 8.63
N SER A 402 -13.83 -21.31 9.11
CA SER A 402 -14.46 -20.29 9.96
C SER A 402 -15.31 -19.27 9.21
N THR A 403 -15.00 -18.98 7.95
CA THR A 403 -15.65 -17.87 7.20
C THR A 403 -16.56 -18.33 6.06
N SER A 404 -16.21 -19.39 5.34
CA SER A 404 -16.80 -19.71 4.04
C SER A 404 -17.54 -21.06 4.03
N ALA A 405 -17.12 -22.01 4.88
CA ALA A 405 -17.66 -23.37 4.86
C ALA A 405 -19.16 -23.44 5.18
N ASP A 406 -19.64 -22.64 6.13
CA ASP A 406 -21.05 -22.64 6.54
C ASP A 406 -21.98 -22.13 5.43
N ASP A 407 -21.56 -21.10 4.70
CA ASP A 407 -22.33 -20.53 3.60
C ASP A 407 -22.32 -21.46 2.38
N LEU A 408 -21.19 -22.10 2.09
CA LEU A 408 -21.11 -23.16 1.08
C LEU A 408 -21.96 -24.38 1.44
N LEU A 409 -22.03 -24.75 2.71
CA LEU A 409 -22.88 -25.85 3.17
C LEU A 409 -24.35 -25.54 2.91
N LYS A 410 -24.81 -24.34 3.31
CA LYS A 410 -26.19 -23.89 3.06
C LYS A 410 -26.51 -23.87 1.57
N ALA A 411 -25.61 -23.35 0.74
CA ALA A 411 -25.78 -23.32 -0.71
C ALA A 411 -25.87 -24.74 -1.30
N THR A 412 -25.01 -25.65 -0.84
CA THR A 412 -24.98 -27.05 -1.29
C THR A 412 -26.22 -27.82 -0.88
N VAL A 413 -26.67 -27.66 0.38
CA VAL A 413 -27.91 -28.27 0.88
C VAL A 413 -29.11 -27.74 0.09
N THR A 414 -29.20 -26.43 -0.11
CA THR A 414 -30.28 -25.80 -0.88
C THR A 414 -30.31 -26.36 -2.31
N ARG A 415 -29.17 -26.43 -2.98
CA ARG A 415 -29.05 -26.99 -4.33
C ARG A 415 -29.50 -28.45 -4.38
N LYS A 416 -29.02 -29.31 -3.47
CA LYS A 416 -29.42 -30.72 -3.42
C LYS A 416 -30.91 -30.89 -3.12
N LEU A 417 -31.49 -30.06 -2.25
CA LEU A 417 -32.93 -30.07 -1.99
C LEU A 417 -33.72 -29.71 -3.24
N LEU A 418 -33.31 -28.66 -3.97
CA LEU A 418 -33.95 -28.26 -5.22
C LEU A 418 -33.84 -29.34 -6.31
N GLU A 419 -32.69 -30.03 -6.40
CA GLU A 419 -32.48 -31.17 -7.33
C GLU A 419 -33.41 -32.36 -7.02
N THR A 420 -33.88 -32.51 -5.77
CA THR A 420 -34.80 -33.59 -5.38
C THR A 420 -36.28 -33.25 -5.50
N LEU A 421 -36.64 -31.98 -5.69
CA LEU A 421 -38.03 -31.59 -5.87
C LEU A 421 -38.50 -32.03 -7.27
N PRO A 422 -39.72 -32.61 -7.39
CA PRO A 422 -40.26 -32.99 -8.69
C PRO A 422 -40.36 -31.72 -9.56
N SER A 423 -39.73 -31.74 -10.74
CA SER A 423 -39.91 -30.69 -11.73
C SER A 423 -41.38 -30.68 -12.17
N GLU A 424 -42.13 -29.62 -11.86
CA GLU A 424 -43.46 -29.43 -12.41
C GLU A 424 -43.36 -29.49 -13.94
N SER A 425 -43.87 -30.58 -14.51
CA SER A 425 -43.91 -30.86 -15.95
C SER A 425 -45.36 -30.91 -16.40
#